data_AF-A0A0D0SBP7-F1
#
_entry.id   AF-A0A0D0SBP7-F1
#
_cell.length_a   1.000
_cell.length_b   1.000
_cell.length_c   1.000
_cell.angle_alpha   90.00
_cell.angle_beta   90.00
_cell.angle_gamma   90.00
#
_symmetry.space_group_name_H-M   'P 1'
#
loop_
_entity.id
_entity.type
_entity.pdbx_description
1 polymer ?
#
loop_
_entity_poly.entity_id
_entity_poly.type
_entity_poly.pdbx_seq_one_letter_code
_entity_poly.pdbx_strand_id
1 'polypeptide(L)'
;MEGDKVEVILPELKEKYKDWGVVSLLCDDTGIPKTAEDRLRVFKNFMEKANEFNIAPERIHIDPLIEMLATAEDGISITDSVIREIRGQYPDIHITAAISNISFNLPYRKILNQTFTILSMWAGLDSVIMDPLNRDLMGSILATEAMKGMDEYCMNYISGFREDIFGPVK
;
A
#
# COMPACT_ATOMS: atom_id res chain seq x y z
N MET A 1 18.15 -2.35 -6.97
CA MET A 1 17.38 -1.09 -7.02
C MET A 1 17.43 -0.58 -8.45
N GLU A 2 16.52 0.28 -8.87
CA GLU A 2 16.47 0.80 -10.25
C GLU A 2 17.34 2.05 -10.40
N GLY A 3 18.38 1.97 -11.21
CA GLY A 3 19.28 3.08 -11.54
C GLY A 3 19.94 3.73 -10.31
N ASP A 4 19.96 5.06 -10.30
CA ASP A 4 20.57 5.92 -9.26
C ASP A 4 19.52 6.65 -8.40
N LYS A 5 18.24 6.26 -8.48
CA LYS A 5 17.13 6.98 -7.83
C LYS A 5 17.33 7.10 -6.33
N VAL A 6 17.80 6.04 -5.67
CA VAL A 6 17.98 5.98 -4.22
C VAL A 6 19.14 6.87 -3.79
N GLU A 7 20.23 6.85 -4.56
CA GLU A 7 21.44 7.65 -4.36
C GLU A 7 21.18 9.14 -4.58
N VAL A 8 20.19 9.50 -5.40
CA VAL A 8 19.78 10.89 -5.62
C VAL A 8 18.78 11.36 -4.55
N ILE A 9 17.77 10.55 -4.21
CA ILE A 9 16.64 10.98 -3.39
C ILE A 9 16.94 10.92 -1.87
N LEU A 10 17.59 9.86 -1.38
CA LEU A 10 17.79 9.71 0.07
C LEU A 10 18.68 10.80 0.70
N PRO A 11 19.78 11.26 0.08
CA PRO A 11 20.54 12.40 0.60
C PRO A 11 19.70 13.67 0.71
N GLU A 12 18.88 13.96 -0.31
CA GLU A 12 18.02 15.15 -0.34
C GLU A 12 16.95 15.11 0.78
N LEU A 13 16.37 13.93 1.05
CA LEU A 13 15.42 13.72 2.16
C LEU A 13 16.05 13.90 3.55
N LYS A 14 17.34 13.56 3.68
CA LYS A 14 18.10 13.74 4.92
C LYS A 14 18.47 15.20 5.14
N GLU A 15 18.96 15.88 4.11
CA GLU A 15 19.59 17.18 4.24
C GLU A 15 18.60 18.34 4.09
N LYS A 16 17.72 18.28 3.08
CA LYS A 16 16.87 19.41 2.68
C LYS A 16 15.39 19.20 3.01
N TYR A 17 14.88 17.99 2.83
CA TYR A 17 13.45 17.69 2.92
C TYR A 17 13.11 16.79 4.11
N LYS A 18 13.46 17.24 5.32
CA LYS A 18 13.35 16.45 6.56
C LYS A 18 11.92 16.04 6.94
N ASP A 19 10.93 16.79 6.48
CA ASP A 19 9.51 16.54 6.78
C ASP A 19 8.79 15.72 5.69
N TRP A 20 9.49 15.37 4.60
CA TRP A 20 8.89 14.64 3.49
C TRP A 20 8.91 13.12 3.74
N GLY A 21 7.85 12.43 3.34
CA GLY A 21 7.84 10.98 3.17
C GLY A 21 8.36 10.55 1.81
N VAL A 22 8.62 9.24 1.64
CA VAL A 22 9.06 8.66 0.36
C VAL A 22 8.28 7.38 0.06
N VAL A 23 7.91 7.18 -1.20
CA VAL A 23 7.36 5.91 -1.68
C VAL A 23 8.47 5.12 -2.37
N SER A 24 8.69 3.88 -1.95
CA SER A 24 9.66 2.97 -2.56
C SER A 24 8.95 1.78 -3.20
N LEU A 25 9.09 1.67 -4.52
CA LEU A 25 8.52 0.57 -5.30
C LEU A 25 9.47 -0.62 -5.23
N LEU A 26 8.96 -1.82 -4.96
CA LEU A 26 9.78 -3.04 -4.90
C LEU A 26 10.16 -3.57 -6.28
N CYS A 27 10.82 -2.75 -7.10
CA CYS A 27 11.44 -3.14 -8.36
C CYS A 27 12.94 -2.79 -8.40
N ASP A 28 13.65 -3.39 -9.34
CA ASP A 28 15.04 -3.07 -9.64
C ASP A 28 15.27 -3.04 -11.16
N ASP A 29 16.53 -2.88 -11.59
CA ASP A 29 16.89 -2.85 -13.01
C ASP A 29 16.51 -4.12 -13.79
N THR A 30 16.14 -5.21 -13.10
CA THR A 30 15.63 -6.43 -13.74
C THR A 30 14.12 -6.38 -14.01
N GLY A 31 13.44 -5.33 -13.57
CA GLY A 31 12.00 -5.09 -13.75
C GLY A 31 11.16 -5.40 -12.51
N ILE A 32 9.91 -5.80 -12.75
CA ILE A 32 8.96 -6.16 -11.68
C ILE A 32 9.28 -7.58 -11.19
N PRO A 33 9.59 -7.77 -9.89
CA PRO A 33 9.89 -9.09 -9.37
C PRO A 33 8.66 -9.98 -9.28
N LYS A 34 8.83 -11.25 -9.69
CA LYS A 34 7.73 -12.22 -9.84
C LYS A 34 7.42 -13.04 -8.58
N THR A 35 8.34 -13.05 -7.61
CA THR A 35 8.21 -13.86 -6.39
C THR A 35 8.19 -12.97 -5.15
N ALA A 36 7.59 -13.47 -4.07
CA ALA A 36 7.64 -12.79 -2.77
C ALA A 36 9.09 -12.62 -2.29
N GLU A 37 9.93 -13.64 -2.48
CA GLU A 37 11.34 -13.61 -2.09
C GLU A 37 12.11 -12.51 -2.81
N ASP A 38 11.92 -12.35 -4.12
CA ASP A 38 12.59 -11.28 -4.87
C ASP A 38 12.13 -9.89 -4.44
N ARG A 39 10.84 -9.71 -4.14
CA ARG A 39 10.31 -8.45 -3.63
C ARG A 39 10.92 -8.11 -2.26
N LEU A 40 11.01 -9.10 -1.38
CA LEU A 40 11.62 -8.95 -0.05
C LEU A 40 13.14 -8.71 -0.14
N ARG A 41 13.82 -9.27 -1.15
CA ARG A 41 15.22 -8.96 -1.46
C ARG A 41 15.37 -7.48 -1.85
N VAL A 42 14.51 -6.96 -2.73
CA VAL A 42 14.53 -5.54 -3.11
C VAL A 42 14.23 -4.65 -1.89
N PHE A 43 13.23 -5.03 -1.09
CA PHE A 43 12.89 -4.33 0.16
C PHE A 43 14.08 -4.25 1.11
N LYS A 44 14.74 -5.38 1.37
CA LYS A 44 15.92 -5.43 2.23
C LYS A 44 17.03 -4.51 1.73
N ASN A 45 17.35 -4.56 0.44
CA ASN A 45 18.37 -3.71 -0.17
C ASN A 45 18.03 -2.22 -0.03
N PHE A 46 16.76 -1.85 -0.21
CA PHE A 46 16.31 -0.48 0.00
C PHE A 46 16.42 -0.05 1.47
N MET A 47 16.01 -0.90 2.41
CA MET A 47 16.10 -0.58 3.85
C MET A 47 17.55 -0.44 4.32
N GLU A 48 18.48 -1.24 3.81
CA GLU A 48 19.91 -1.06 4.07
C GLU A 48 20.37 0.35 3.68
N LYS A 49 19.97 0.85 2.50
CA LYS A 49 20.24 2.22 2.08
C LYS A 49 19.52 3.28 2.90
N ALA A 50 18.23 3.10 3.17
CA ALA A 50 17.46 4.02 4.02
C ALA A 50 18.13 4.19 5.40
N ASN A 51 18.64 3.09 5.97
CA ASN A 51 19.36 3.09 7.24
C ASN A 51 20.72 3.80 7.14
N GLU A 52 21.50 3.61 6.06
CA GLU A 52 22.75 4.37 5.82
C GLU A 52 22.50 5.89 5.86
N PHE A 53 21.35 6.34 5.34
CA PHE A 53 20.95 7.75 5.34
C PHE A 53 20.15 8.19 6.58
N ASN A 54 19.89 7.29 7.54
CA ASN A 54 19.07 7.53 8.74
C ASN A 54 17.66 8.05 8.43
N ILE A 55 17.02 7.49 7.39
CA ILE A 55 15.61 7.76 7.10
C ILE A 55 14.76 6.89 8.02
N ALA A 56 13.93 7.53 8.84
CA ALA A 56 13.08 6.84 9.80
C ALA A 56 12.01 5.99 9.09
N PRO A 57 11.71 4.76 9.55
CA PRO A 57 10.72 3.88 8.92
C PRO A 57 9.33 4.51 8.74
N GLU A 58 8.87 5.33 9.69
CA GLU A 58 7.58 6.02 9.61
C GLU A 58 7.48 7.06 8.47
N ARG A 59 8.61 7.41 7.84
CA ARG A 59 8.64 8.29 6.65
C ARG A 59 8.61 7.51 5.34
N ILE A 60 8.60 6.18 5.40
CA ILE A 60 8.74 5.31 4.24
C ILE A 60 7.41 4.60 3.97
N HIS A 61 6.95 4.71 2.73
CA HIS A 61 5.82 3.95 2.19
C HIS A 61 6.35 2.92 1.19
N ILE A 62 6.25 1.63 1.51
CA ILE A 62 6.62 0.56 0.59
C ILE A 62 5.44 0.22 -0.31
N ASP A 63 5.64 0.29 -1.64
CA ASP A 63 4.71 -0.26 -2.61
C ASP A 63 5.18 -1.64 -3.06
N PRO A 64 4.46 -2.73 -2.69
CA PRO A 64 4.88 -4.07 -3.03
C PRO A 64 4.75 -4.38 -4.52
N LEU A 65 4.18 -3.49 -5.36
CA LEU A 65 3.92 -3.62 -6.80
C LEU A 65 2.87 -4.68 -7.17
N ILE A 66 1.61 -4.30 -7.06
CA ILE A 66 0.49 -5.21 -7.33
C ILE A 66 0.49 -5.68 -8.80
N GLU A 67 0.52 -6.99 -8.99
CA GLU A 67 0.36 -7.62 -10.30
C GLU A 67 -1.10 -7.65 -10.74
N MET A 68 -1.32 -7.74 -12.04
CA MET A 68 -2.66 -7.86 -12.60
C MET A 68 -3.23 -9.24 -12.25
N LEU A 69 -4.43 -9.28 -11.65
CA LEU A 69 -5.05 -10.56 -11.25
C LEU A 69 -5.27 -11.49 -12.45
N ALA A 70 -5.50 -10.92 -13.64
CA ALA A 70 -5.69 -11.68 -14.87
C ALA A 70 -4.48 -12.54 -15.28
N THR A 71 -3.29 -12.20 -14.79
CA THR A 71 -2.03 -12.90 -15.11
C THR A 71 -1.38 -13.53 -13.89
N ALA A 72 -1.96 -13.37 -12.70
CA ALA A 72 -1.43 -13.91 -11.46
C ALA A 72 -1.79 -15.40 -11.33
N GLU A 73 -0.78 -16.26 -11.15
CA GLU A 73 -1.00 -17.71 -10.96
C GLU A 73 -1.59 -18.01 -9.57
N ASP A 74 -1.13 -17.31 -8.53
CA ASP A 74 -1.51 -17.55 -7.14
C ASP A 74 -2.46 -16.47 -6.56
N GLY A 75 -3.18 -15.76 -7.43
CA GLY A 75 -4.05 -14.66 -7.04
C GLY A 75 -3.29 -13.55 -6.30
N ILE A 76 -3.75 -13.18 -5.10
CA ILE A 76 -3.14 -12.10 -4.30
C ILE A 76 -2.19 -12.59 -3.20
N SER A 77 -1.93 -13.91 -3.11
CA SER A 77 -1.18 -14.52 -2.01
C SER A 77 0.25 -13.98 -1.89
N ILE A 78 0.92 -13.76 -3.02
CA ILE A 78 2.26 -13.14 -3.08
C ILE A 78 2.21 -11.74 -2.47
N THR A 79 1.19 -10.93 -2.79
CA THR A 79 1.04 -9.59 -2.20
C THR A 79 0.77 -9.69 -0.69
N ASP A 80 -0.17 -10.53 -0.24
CA ASP A 80 -0.48 -10.69 1.18
C ASP A 80 0.75 -11.10 2.00
N SER A 81 1.50 -12.10 1.52
CA SER A 81 2.73 -12.56 2.19
C SER A 81 3.80 -11.48 2.30
N VAL A 82 4.03 -10.71 1.23
CA VAL A 82 4.99 -9.59 1.24
C VAL A 82 4.56 -8.50 2.21
N ILE A 83 3.27 -8.11 2.22
CA ILE A 83 2.74 -7.09 3.14
C ILE A 83 2.94 -7.54 4.60
N ARG A 84 2.58 -8.79 4.92
CA ARG A 84 2.70 -9.33 6.29
C ARG A 84 4.16 -9.40 6.74
N GLU A 85 5.05 -9.83 5.87
CA GLU A 85 6.47 -9.95 6.18
C GLU A 85 7.10 -8.57 6.44
N ILE A 86 6.81 -7.58 5.59
CA ILE A 86 7.28 -6.19 5.78
C ILE A 86 6.77 -5.65 7.12
N ARG A 87 5.47 -5.79 7.40
CA ARG A 87 4.87 -5.35 8.67
C ARG A 87 5.50 -6.05 9.88
N GLY A 88 5.80 -7.34 9.77
CA GLY A 88 6.44 -8.12 10.83
C GLY A 88 7.86 -7.67 11.14
N GLN A 89 8.61 -7.24 10.12
CA GLN A 89 9.98 -6.73 10.27
C GLN A 89 10.02 -5.26 10.73
N TYR A 90 9.10 -4.43 10.24
CA TYR A 90 9.05 -2.99 10.55
C TYR A 90 7.63 -2.56 10.90
N PRO A 91 7.24 -2.61 12.19
CA PRO A 91 5.89 -2.26 12.64
C PRO A 91 5.48 -0.81 12.33
N ASP A 92 6.45 0.11 12.27
CA ASP A 92 6.22 1.54 12.07
C ASP A 92 6.34 1.99 10.61
N ILE A 93 6.73 1.09 9.69
CA ILE A 93 6.79 1.44 8.25
C ILE A 93 5.39 1.56 7.67
N HIS A 94 5.23 2.39 6.64
CA HIS A 94 3.98 2.41 5.89
C HIS A 94 4.04 1.49 4.68
N ILE A 95 2.92 0.87 4.34
CA ILE A 95 2.74 0.04 3.15
C ILE A 95 1.61 0.66 2.34
N THR A 96 1.89 0.94 1.06
CA THR A 96 0.98 1.60 0.14
C THR A 96 0.74 0.77 -1.11
N ALA A 97 -0.39 0.97 -1.79
CA ALA A 97 -0.63 0.30 -3.07
C ALA A 97 -1.56 1.10 -3.98
N ALA A 98 -1.27 1.06 -5.28
CA ALA A 98 -2.23 1.46 -6.32
C ALA A 98 -3.23 0.33 -6.60
N ILE A 99 -4.45 0.46 -6.09
CA ILE A 99 -5.44 -0.64 -6.12
C ILE A 99 -6.02 -0.91 -7.50
N SER A 100 -5.85 0.00 -8.47
CA SER A 100 -6.44 -0.15 -9.80
C SER A 100 -5.69 -1.16 -10.68
N ASN A 101 -4.43 -1.47 -10.35
CA ASN A 101 -3.60 -2.41 -11.12
C ASN A 101 -4.13 -3.85 -11.05
N ILE A 102 -4.69 -4.26 -9.90
CA ILE A 102 -5.19 -5.63 -9.69
C ILE A 102 -6.27 -6.04 -10.69
N SER A 103 -7.12 -5.08 -11.09
CA SER A 103 -8.29 -5.33 -11.93
C SER A 103 -8.06 -5.02 -13.41
N PHE A 104 -6.83 -4.75 -13.82
CA PHE A 104 -6.54 -4.40 -15.21
C PHE A 104 -7.01 -5.51 -16.17
N ASN A 105 -7.65 -5.10 -17.27
CA ASN A 105 -8.22 -5.98 -18.29
C ASN A 105 -9.33 -6.95 -17.81
N LEU A 106 -9.91 -6.72 -16.63
CA LEU A 106 -11.04 -7.50 -16.11
C LEU A 106 -12.36 -6.69 -16.15
N PRO A 107 -13.52 -7.36 -16.32
CA PRO A 107 -14.81 -6.70 -16.26
C PRO A 107 -15.16 -6.26 -14.83
N TYR A 108 -16.02 -5.25 -14.73
CA TYR A 108 -16.57 -4.76 -13.45
C TYR A 108 -15.51 -4.46 -12.36
N ARG A 109 -14.40 -3.84 -12.78
CA ARG A 109 -13.19 -3.55 -11.98
C ARG A 109 -13.43 -2.99 -10.57
N LYS A 110 -14.49 -2.22 -10.36
CA LYS A 110 -14.82 -1.60 -9.07
C LYS A 110 -14.92 -2.64 -7.94
N ILE A 111 -15.59 -3.79 -8.17
CA ILE A 111 -15.74 -4.81 -7.13
C ILE A 111 -14.41 -5.47 -6.78
N LEU A 112 -13.55 -5.68 -7.79
CA LEU A 112 -12.23 -6.26 -7.60
C LEU A 112 -11.32 -5.31 -6.81
N ASN A 113 -11.31 -4.03 -7.16
CA ASN A 113 -10.55 -3.01 -6.43
C ASN A 113 -11.01 -2.92 -4.96
N GLN A 114 -12.32 -2.94 -4.72
CA GLN A 114 -12.90 -2.91 -3.37
C GLN A 114 -12.52 -4.14 -2.56
N THR A 115 -12.70 -5.33 -3.14
CA THR A 115 -12.35 -6.60 -2.48
C THR A 115 -10.85 -6.68 -2.18
N PHE A 116 -10.02 -6.29 -3.13
CA PHE A 116 -8.57 -6.24 -2.97
C PHE A 116 -8.15 -5.27 -1.86
N THR A 117 -8.78 -4.10 -1.79
CA THR A 117 -8.49 -3.10 -0.75
C THR A 117 -8.78 -3.66 0.63
N ILE A 118 -9.95 -4.29 0.84
CA ILE A 118 -10.33 -4.90 2.12
C ILE A 118 -9.33 -5.99 2.52
N LEU A 119 -8.99 -6.91 1.60
CA LEU A 119 -8.04 -7.99 1.88
C LEU A 119 -6.64 -7.46 2.20
N SER A 120 -6.18 -6.44 1.48
CA SER A 120 -4.86 -5.84 1.71
C SER A 120 -4.81 -5.05 3.02
N MET A 121 -5.87 -4.32 3.36
CA MET A 121 -6.00 -3.68 4.68
C MET A 121 -5.92 -4.71 5.79
N TRP A 122 -6.56 -5.88 5.63
CA TRP A 122 -6.45 -6.97 6.60
C TRP A 122 -5.05 -7.59 6.68
N ALA A 123 -4.29 -7.56 5.58
CA ALA A 123 -2.90 -7.99 5.56
C ALA A 123 -1.94 -7.01 6.26
N GLY A 124 -2.28 -5.71 6.28
CA GLY A 124 -1.46 -4.67 6.92
C GLY A 124 -1.17 -3.44 6.06
N LEU A 125 -1.90 -3.26 4.95
CA LEU A 125 -1.82 -2.06 4.11
C LEU A 125 -2.32 -0.82 4.88
N ASP A 126 -1.58 0.28 4.81
CA ASP A 126 -1.91 1.54 5.51
C ASP A 126 -2.54 2.59 4.58
N SER A 127 -2.10 2.64 3.32
CA SER A 127 -2.55 3.66 2.37
C SER A 127 -2.83 3.10 0.99
N VAL A 128 -3.72 3.76 0.26
CA VAL A 128 -4.11 3.37 -1.10
C VAL A 128 -4.10 4.58 -2.03
N ILE A 129 -3.62 4.37 -3.25
CA ILE A 129 -3.80 5.31 -4.36
C ILE A 129 -5.08 4.90 -5.08
N MET A 130 -6.14 5.70 -4.93
CA MET A 130 -7.48 5.41 -5.43
C MET A 130 -8.28 6.68 -5.76
N ASP A 131 -9.48 6.51 -6.32
CA ASP A 131 -10.46 7.58 -6.49
C ASP A 131 -11.27 7.79 -5.19
N PRO A 132 -11.04 8.86 -4.41
CA PRO A 132 -11.74 9.12 -3.15
C PRO A 132 -13.22 9.46 -3.35
N LEU A 133 -13.68 9.77 -4.56
CA LEU A 133 -15.09 10.02 -4.86
C LEU A 133 -15.89 8.73 -5.03
N ASN A 134 -15.22 7.57 -5.03
CA ASN A 134 -15.90 6.29 -5.02
C ASN A 134 -16.50 5.99 -3.64
N ARG A 135 -17.76 6.39 -3.45
CA ARG A 135 -18.55 6.22 -2.22
C ARG A 135 -18.57 4.78 -1.70
N ASP A 136 -18.70 3.78 -2.57
CA ASP A 136 -18.74 2.37 -2.16
C ASP A 136 -17.40 1.93 -1.57
N LEU A 137 -16.30 2.36 -2.19
CA LEU A 137 -14.95 2.06 -1.72
C LEU A 137 -14.63 2.79 -0.41
N MET A 138 -14.98 4.07 -0.30
CA MET A 138 -14.85 4.82 0.95
C MET A 138 -15.63 4.18 2.09
N GLY A 139 -16.87 3.75 1.83
CA GLY A 139 -17.67 3.00 2.80
C GLY A 139 -17.02 1.69 3.23
N SER A 140 -16.40 0.95 2.30
CA SER A 140 -15.63 -0.25 2.61
C SER A 140 -14.38 0.00 3.44
N ILE A 141 -13.65 1.09 3.18
CA ILE A 141 -12.46 1.46 3.96
C ILE A 141 -12.87 1.75 5.41
N LEU A 142 -13.82 2.66 5.62
CA LEU A 142 -14.30 3.01 6.96
C LEU A 142 -14.89 1.78 7.70
N ALA A 143 -15.65 0.94 7.00
CA ALA A 143 -16.16 -0.30 7.59
C ALA A 143 -15.03 -1.26 8.00
N THR A 144 -13.99 -1.38 7.17
CA THR A 144 -12.85 -2.25 7.45
C THR A 144 -12.03 -1.74 8.63
N GLU A 145 -11.81 -0.42 8.73
CA GLU A 145 -11.16 0.20 9.90
C GLU A 145 -11.92 -0.10 11.19
N ALA A 146 -13.25 0.08 11.18
CA ALA A 146 -14.10 -0.27 12.32
C ALA A 146 -14.03 -1.77 12.67
N MET A 147 -14.09 -2.66 11.68
CA MET A 147 -13.97 -4.11 11.91
C MET A 147 -12.59 -4.54 12.42
N LYS A 148 -11.54 -3.80 12.07
CA LYS A 148 -10.17 -4.00 12.60
C LYS A 148 -10.00 -3.42 14.02
N GLY A 149 -11.01 -2.77 14.58
CA GLY A 149 -10.92 -2.12 15.88
C GLY A 149 -10.10 -0.83 15.86
N MET A 150 -9.91 -0.22 14.68
CA MET A 150 -9.17 1.05 14.50
C MET A 150 -10.08 2.28 14.61
N ASP A 151 -11.40 2.09 14.74
CA ASP A 151 -12.39 3.17 14.88
C ASP A 151 -13.14 3.02 16.22
N GLU A 152 -12.74 3.82 17.22
CA GLU A 152 -13.30 3.76 18.56
C GLU A 152 -14.81 4.10 18.53
N TYR A 153 -15.63 3.19 19.04
CA TYR A 153 -17.11 3.27 18.98
C TYR A 153 -17.69 3.43 17.57
N CYS A 154 -16.94 3.07 16.52
CA CYS A 154 -17.33 3.26 15.13
C CYS A 154 -17.63 4.73 14.77
N MET A 155 -17.00 5.70 15.45
CA MET A 155 -17.31 7.13 15.31
C MET A 155 -17.01 7.65 13.91
N ASN A 156 -15.90 7.24 13.29
CA ASN A 156 -15.55 7.64 11.93
C ASN A 156 -16.54 7.04 10.92
N TYR A 157 -16.91 5.77 11.07
CA TYR A 157 -17.92 5.13 10.22
C TYR A 157 -19.28 5.83 10.31
N ILE A 158 -19.76 6.12 11.54
CA ILE A 158 -21.03 6.81 11.77
C ILE A 158 -20.99 8.23 11.19
N SER A 159 -19.89 8.95 11.40
CA SER A 159 -19.72 10.33 10.93
C SER A 159 -19.68 10.37 9.40
N GLY A 160 -18.91 9.48 8.76
CA GLY A 160 -18.85 9.37 7.31
C GLY A 160 -20.20 9.09 6.65
N PHE A 161 -21.07 8.29 7.29
CA PHE A 161 -22.44 8.09 6.80
C PHE A 161 -23.31 9.36 6.97
N ARG A 162 -23.18 10.07 8.09
CA ARG A 162 -23.93 11.31 8.34
C ARG A 162 -23.54 12.43 7.38
N GLU A 163 -22.26 12.50 7.05
CA GLU A 163 -21.65 13.49 6.15
C GLU A 163 -21.75 13.13 4.66
N ASP A 164 -22.48 12.06 4.32
CA ASP A 164 -22.74 11.62 2.94
C ASP A 164 -21.48 11.19 2.17
N ILE A 165 -20.41 10.77 2.88
CA ILE A 165 -19.19 10.20 2.28
C ILE A 165 -19.50 8.86 1.59
N PHE A 166 -20.41 8.06 2.16
CA PHE A 166 -20.88 6.80 1.59
C PHE A 166 -22.36 6.55 1.90
N GLY A 167 -22.93 5.50 1.27
CA GLY A 167 -24.35 5.15 1.38
C GLY A 167 -25.19 5.69 0.22
N PRO A 168 -26.52 5.45 0.23
CA PRO A 168 -27.42 5.90 -0.84
C PRO A 168 -27.33 7.41 -1.06
N VAL A 169 -27.27 7.83 -2.33
CA VAL A 169 -27.34 9.26 -2.67
C VAL A 169 -28.72 9.78 -2.29
N LYS A 170 -28.77 10.84 -1.48
CA LYS A 170 -29.99 11.48 -1.01
C LYS A 170 -30.59 12.42 -2.05
#